data_AF-A0A093Z9E9-F1
#
_entry.id   AF-A0A093Z9E9-F1
#
_cell.length_a   1.000
_cell.length_b   1.000
_cell.length_c   1.000
_cell.angle_alpha   90.00
_cell.angle_beta   90.00
_cell.angle_gamma   90.00
#
_symmetry.space_group_name_H-M   'P 1'
#
loop_
_entity.id
_entity.type
_entity.pdbx_description
1 polymer ?
#
loop_
_entity_poly.entity_id
_entity_poly.type
_entity_poly.pdbx_seq_one_letter_code
_entity_poly.pdbx_strand_id
1 'polypeptide(L)'
;MRSVAVDALHVLYNVHEGLDDEDEDIEMVSLSVIGAHLVDWTDPRKCYVPGNSMSIADEGSKKAINGDVHLDLASDILDRMNNATKEEKKILAPLLGKVHVSAASSEDKIRALYDEVCIAVEDKLVADATGRNALLKIHVSLGKI
;
A
#
# COMPACT_ATOMS: atom_id res chain seq x y z
N MET A 1 8.69 -3.16 8.82
CA MET A 1 8.12 -1.97 8.19
C MET A 1 6.66 -2.17 7.81
N ARG A 2 6.31 -3.12 6.93
CA ARG A 2 4.92 -3.34 6.48
C ARG A 2 3.90 -3.38 7.62
N SER A 3 4.15 -4.21 8.64
CA SER A 3 3.24 -4.43 9.78
C SER A 3 2.94 -3.22 10.66
N VAL A 4 3.63 -2.09 10.47
CA VAL A 4 3.41 -0.84 11.24
C VAL A 4 3.17 0.36 10.33
N ALA A 5 3.22 0.19 9.01
CA ALA A 5 3.20 1.30 8.06
C ALA A 5 1.85 2.04 8.09
N VAL A 6 0.74 1.30 8.06
CA VAL A 6 -0.61 1.88 8.06
C VAL A 6 -0.92 2.53 9.42
N ASP A 7 -0.56 1.88 10.52
CA ASP A 7 -0.73 2.44 11.87
C ASP A 7 0.09 3.73 12.06
N ALA A 8 1.35 3.74 11.61
CA ALA A 8 2.20 4.92 11.66
C ALA A 8 1.62 6.07 10.83
N LEU A 9 1.12 5.77 9.61
CA LEU A 9 0.49 6.78 8.77
C LEU A 9 -0.80 7.32 9.41
N HIS A 10 -1.58 6.48 10.09
CA HIS A 10 -2.76 6.94 10.82
C HIS A 10 -2.40 7.84 12.00
N VAL A 11 -1.39 7.47 12.79
CA VAL A 11 -0.91 8.33 13.89
C VAL A 11 -0.47 9.69 13.34
N LEU A 12 0.27 9.69 12.23
CA LEU A 12 0.71 10.93 11.57
C LEU A 12 -0.47 11.73 11.00
N TYR A 13 -1.53 11.08 10.51
CA TYR A 13 -2.75 11.76 10.10
C TYR A 13 -3.39 12.51 11.27
N ASN A 14 -3.52 11.87 12.44
CA ASN A 14 -4.08 12.53 13.62
C ASN A 14 -3.21 13.68 14.12
N VAL A 15 -1.88 13.54 14.06
CA VAL A 15 -0.95 14.64 14.42
C VAL A 15 -1.11 15.80 13.45
N HIS A 16 -1.20 15.52 12.14
CA HIS A 16 -1.38 16.57 11.13
C HIS A 16 -2.70 17.33 11.34
N GLU A 17 -3.81 16.63 11.59
CA GLU A 17 -5.10 17.30 11.88
C GLU A 17 -5.05 18.13 13.17
N GLY A 18 -4.25 17.74 14.16
CA GLY A 18 -4.08 18.51 15.40
C GLY A 18 -3.18 19.74 15.26
N LEU A 19 -2.20 19.72 14.34
CA LEU A 19 -1.34 20.88 14.08
C LEU A 19 -2.08 22.01 13.38
N ASP A 20 -3.04 21.69 12.51
CA ASP A 20 -3.89 22.66 11.82
C ASP A 20 -4.71 23.54 12.80
N ASP A 21 -4.93 23.06 14.04
CA ASP A 21 -5.73 23.75 15.05
C ASP A 21 -4.91 24.54 16.09
N GLU A 22 -3.64 24.18 16.36
CA GLU A 22 -2.90 24.69 17.54
C GLU A 22 -1.51 25.30 17.28
N ASP A 23 -0.79 24.97 16.18
CA ASP A 23 0.63 25.34 16.00
C ASP A 23 0.97 25.74 14.54
N GLU A 24 0.71 27.00 14.17
CA GLU A 24 1.01 27.54 12.82
C GLU A 24 2.50 27.48 12.41
N ASP A 25 3.43 27.29 13.36
CA ASP A 25 4.88 27.30 13.12
C ASP A 25 5.47 25.90 12.80
N ILE A 26 4.68 24.82 12.84
CA ILE A 26 5.16 23.44 12.61
C ILE A 26 4.64 22.91 11.27
N GLU A 27 5.49 22.93 10.24
CA GLU A 27 5.16 22.38 8.93
C GLU A 27 5.57 20.89 8.82
N MET A 28 4.58 20.00 8.72
CA MET A 28 4.82 18.59 8.40
C MET A 28 4.96 18.37 6.88
N VAL A 29 5.78 17.38 6.50
CA VAL A 29 5.74 16.84 5.14
C VAL A 29 4.34 16.27 4.87
N SER A 30 3.78 16.55 3.69
CA SER A 30 2.43 16.07 3.35
C SER A 30 2.28 14.55 3.54
N LEU A 31 1.13 14.13 4.08
CA LEU A 31 0.83 12.71 4.33
C LEU A 31 0.84 11.86 3.05
N SER A 32 0.56 12.47 1.91
CA SER A 32 0.67 11.82 0.59
C SER A 32 2.11 11.42 0.24
N VAL A 33 3.09 12.25 0.61
CA VAL A 33 4.52 11.97 0.40
C VAL A 33 5.00 10.92 1.40
N ILE A 34 4.63 11.05 2.67
CA ILE A 34 4.95 10.07 3.71
C ILE A 34 4.42 8.68 3.33
N GLY A 35 3.14 8.59 2.96
CA GLY A 35 2.53 7.34 2.51
C GLY A 35 3.22 6.75 1.28
N ALA A 36 3.67 7.58 0.33
CA ALA A 36 4.45 7.11 -0.81
C ALA A 36 5.79 6.48 -0.38
N HIS A 37 6.49 7.08 0.57
CA HIS A 37 7.73 6.53 1.11
C HIS A 37 7.53 5.23 1.87
N LEU A 38 6.42 5.09 2.61
CA LEU A 38 6.09 3.85 3.30
C LEU A 38 5.84 2.69 2.32
N VAL A 39 5.13 2.94 1.22
CA VAL A 39 5.00 1.97 0.12
C VAL A 39 6.37 1.67 -0.49
N ASP A 40 7.21 2.69 -0.69
CA ASP A 40 8.55 2.51 -1.26
C ASP A 40 9.46 1.60 -0.42
N TRP A 41 9.46 1.81 0.91
CA TRP A 41 10.27 1.04 1.85
C TRP A 41 9.75 -0.37 2.10
N THR A 42 8.53 -0.68 1.66
CA THR A 42 7.93 -2.01 1.75
C THR A 42 7.96 -2.76 0.42
N ASP A 43 8.44 -2.12 -0.66
CA ASP A 43 8.48 -2.74 -1.99
C ASP A 43 9.49 -3.89 -2.05
N PRO A 44 9.03 -5.14 -2.30
CA PRO A 44 9.93 -6.28 -2.35
C PRO A 44 10.98 -6.15 -3.45
N ARG A 45 10.74 -5.37 -4.51
CA ARG A 45 11.72 -5.13 -5.59
C ARG A 45 12.90 -4.28 -5.14
N LYS A 46 12.80 -3.61 -3.99
CA LYS A 46 13.83 -2.74 -3.43
C LYS A 46 14.63 -3.40 -2.31
N CYS A 47 14.34 -4.66 -1.98
CA CYS A 47 15.15 -5.41 -1.03
C CYS A 47 16.54 -5.67 -1.62
N TYR A 48 17.57 -5.15 -0.94
CA TYR A 48 18.96 -5.48 -1.28
C TYR A 48 19.25 -6.93 -0.90
N VAL A 49 19.72 -7.72 -1.86
CA VAL A 49 20.19 -9.10 -1.65
C VAL A 49 21.69 -9.15 -1.94
N PRO A 50 22.55 -9.28 -0.92
CA PRO A 50 23.99 -9.43 -1.11
C PRO A 50 24.27 -10.64 -2.01
N GLY A 51 25.10 -10.46 -3.06
CA GLY A 51 25.44 -11.52 -4.03
C GLY A 51 24.61 -11.51 -5.31
N ASN A 52 23.57 -10.67 -5.42
CA ASN A 52 22.75 -10.55 -6.62
C ASN A 52 23.35 -9.59 -7.68
N SER A 53 24.68 -9.59 -7.85
CA SER A 53 25.35 -8.79 -8.88
C SER A 53 24.98 -9.33 -10.25
N MET A 54 24.06 -8.67 -10.97
CA MET A 54 23.79 -8.72 -12.41
C MET A 54 24.46 -9.87 -13.21
N SER A 55 24.23 -11.12 -12.84
CA SER A 55 24.63 -12.27 -13.64
C SER A 55 23.39 -13.12 -13.81
N ILE A 56 23.03 -13.31 -15.07
CA ILE A 56 21.82 -14.00 -15.56
C ILE A 56 21.86 -15.52 -15.23
N ALA A 57 22.83 -15.99 -14.44
CA ALA A 57 23.23 -17.39 -14.37
C ALA A 57 22.97 -18.10 -13.03
N ASP A 58 22.35 -17.47 -12.03
CA ASP A 58 22.14 -18.12 -10.72
C ASP A 58 20.65 -18.17 -10.33
N GLU A 59 19.92 -19.10 -10.97
CA GLU A 59 18.51 -19.39 -10.67
C GLU A 59 18.32 -20.28 -9.42
N GLY A 60 19.38 -20.80 -8.81
CA GLY A 60 19.29 -21.88 -7.82
C GLY A 60 19.29 -21.46 -6.34
N SER A 61 19.71 -20.23 -6.00
CA SER A 61 19.87 -19.83 -4.59
C SER A 61 19.41 -18.40 -4.28
N LYS A 62 18.41 -17.91 -5.02
CA LYS A 62 17.69 -16.69 -4.66
C LYS A 62 17.05 -16.91 -3.29
N LYS A 63 17.51 -16.23 -2.24
CA LYS A 63 16.65 -16.01 -1.05
C LYS A 63 15.37 -15.39 -1.61
N ALA A 64 14.30 -16.19 -1.69
CA ALA A 64 13.05 -15.75 -2.28
C ALA A 64 12.58 -14.53 -1.50
N ILE A 65 12.67 -13.36 -2.11
CA ILE A 65 12.10 -12.15 -1.53
C ILE A 65 10.60 -12.40 -1.48
N ASN A 66 10.01 -12.25 -0.30
CA ASN A 66 8.59 -12.51 -0.11
C ASN A 66 7.76 -11.55 -0.98
N GLY A 67 7.09 -12.09 -2.00
CA GLY A 67 6.23 -11.32 -2.90
C GLY A 67 4.94 -10.82 -2.24
N ASP A 68 4.57 -11.36 -1.08
CA ASP A 68 3.30 -11.08 -0.42
C ASP A 68 3.30 -9.77 0.37
N VAL A 69 4.47 -9.15 0.58
CA VAL A 69 4.59 -7.96 1.43
C VAL A 69 3.65 -6.84 0.99
N HIS A 70 3.52 -6.62 -0.32
CA HIS A 70 2.64 -5.60 -0.88
C HIS A 70 1.17 -6.06 -1.01
N LEU A 71 0.89 -7.36 -0.97
CA LEU A 71 -0.48 -7.84 -0.84
C LEU A 71 -0.99 -7.60 0.58
N ASP A 72 -0.17 -7.98 1.57
CA ASP A 72 -0.50 -7.74 2.98
C ASP A 72 -0.65 -6.25 3.26
N LEU A 73 0.22 -5.39 2.70
CA LEU A 73 0.07 -3.93 2.83
C LEU A 73 -1.24 -3.42 2.23
N ALA A 74 -1.67 -3.97 1.10
CA ALA A 74 -2.92 -3.56 0.46
C ALA A 74 -4.14 -3.96 1.30
N SER A 75 -4.15 -5.17 1.89
CA SER A 75 -5.16 -5.59 2.86
C SER A 75 -5.15 -4.68 4.10
N ASP A 76 -3.97 -4.41 4.69
CA ASP A 76 -3.83 -3.51 5.84
C ASP A 76 -4.41 -2.10 5.52
N ILE A 77 -4.23 -1.60 4.28
CA ILE A 77 -4.81 -0.33 3.81
C ILE A 77 -6.34 -0.42 3.68
N LEU A 78 -6.88 -1.49 3.07
CA LEU A 78 -8.32 -1.67 2.90
C LEU A 78 -9.04 -1.79 4.25
N ASP A 79 -8.50 -2.59 5.16
CA ASP A 79 -9.02 -2.75 6.53
C ASP A 79 -9.08 -1.42 7.28
N ARG A 80 -8.02 -0.62 7.16
CA ARG A 80 -8.00 0.75 7.71
C ARG A 80 -9.09 1.60 7.08
N MET A 81 -9.19 1.59 5.75
CA MET A 81 -10.17 2.39 5.04
C MET A 81 -11.61 2.06 5.43
N ASN A 82 -11.94 0.82 5.79
CA ASN A 82 -13.29 0.47 6.25
C ASN A 82 -13.76 1.29 7.47
N ASN A 83 -12.83 1.73 8.31
CA ASN A 83 -13.14 2.51 9.53
C ASN A 83 -12.63 3.97 9.47
N ALA A 84 -12.03 4.39 8.35
CA ALA A 84 -11.43 5.71 8.18
C ALA A 84 -12.44 6.80 7.79
N THR A 85 -12.12 8.04 8.13
CA THR A 85 -12.90 9.21 7.67
C THR A 85 -12.80 9.37 6.15
N LYS A 86 -13.69 10.17 5.55
CA LYS A 86 -13.64 10.45 4.12
C LYS A 86 -12.33 11.13 3.72
N GLU A 87 -11.76 11.98 4.58
CA GLU A 87 -10.50 12.69 4.32
C GLU A 87 -9.29 11.76 4.45
N GLU A 88 -9.25 10.90 5.48
CA GLU A 88 -8.21 9.89 5.62
C GLU A 88 -8.22 8.91 4.42
N LYS A 89 -9.40 8.52 3.93
CA LYS A 89 -9.54 7.69 2.72
C LYS A 89 -8.92 8.32 1.47
N LYS A 90 -8.95 9.65 1.32
CA LYS A 90 -8.32 10.33 0.17
C LYS A 90 -6.80 10.22 0.20
N ILE A 91 -6.22 10.03 1.38
CA ILE A 91 -4.78 9.83 1.56
C ILE A 91 -4.42 8.35 1.31
N LEU A 92 -5.23 7.43 1.84
CA LEU A 92 -4.98 5.98 1.78
C LEU A 92 -5.24 5.38 0.39
N ALA A 93 -6.37 5.71 -0.25
CA ALA A 93 -6.79 5.07 -1.50
C ALA A 93 -5.76 5.18 -2.64
N PRO A 94 -5.10 6.34 -2.86
CA PRO A 94 -4.05 6.44 -3.88
C PRO A 94 -2.85 5.50 -3.65
N LEU A 95 -2.60 5.03 -2.42
CA LEU A 95 -1.51 4.11 -2.10
C LEU A 95 -1.75 2.71 -2.69
N LEU A 96 -3.01 2.27 -2.79
CA LEU A 96 -3.38 1.01 -3.46
C LEU A 96 -2.92 0.99 -4.92
N GLY A 97 -2.90 2.14 -5.59
CA GLY A 97 -2.40 2.25 -6.97
C GLY A 97 -0.88 2.17 -7.10
N LYS A 98 -0.15 2.18 -5.98
CA LYS A 98 1.33 2.17 -5.90
C LYS A 98 1.88 0.82 -5.44
N VAL A 99 1.07 -0.04 -4.84
CA VAL A 99 1.52 -1.38 -4.45
C VAL A 99 1.90 -2.20 -5.68
N HIS A 100 2.85 -3.12 -5.47
CA HIS A 100 3.36 -4.01 -6.51
C HIS A 100 2.83 -5.42 -6.25
N VAL A 101 2.04 -5.94 -7.18
CA VAL A 101 1.62 -7.34 -7.19
C VAL A 101 2.72 -8.15 -7.87
N SER A 102 3.39 -9.02 -7.12
CA SER A 102 4.48 -9.86 -7.63
C SER A 102 3.92 -11.15 -8.24
N ALA A 103 4.49 -11.61 -9.35
CA ALA A 103 4.17 -12.93 -9.90
C ALA A 103 4.64 -14.09 -9.00
N ALA A 104 5.53 -13.80 -8.03
CA ALA A 104 5.97 -14.76 -7.02
C ALA A 104 5.12 -14.71 -5.74
N SER A 105 4.04 -13.93 -5.72
CA SER A 105 3.13 -13.89 -4.57
C SER A 105 2.29 -15.17 -4.47
N SER A 106 1.88 -15.49 -3.25
CA SER A 106 1.02 -16.62 -2.92
C SER A 106 -0.35 -16.46 -3.59
N GLU A 107 -0.78 -17.47 -4.35
CA GLU A 107 -2.05 -17.46 -5.09
C GLU A 107 -3.27 -17.23 -4.19
N ASP A 108 -3.28 -17.87 -3.01
CA ASP A 108 -4.36 -17.71 -2.03
C ASP A 108 -4.47 -16.27 -1.52
N LYS A 109 -3.34 -15.56 -1.36
CA LYS A 109 -3.35 -14.15 -0.95
C LYS A 109 -3.78 -13.22 -2.08
N ILE A 110 -3.42 -13.53 -3.33
CA ILE A 110 -3.91 -12.79 -4.49
C ILE A 110 -5.44 -12.89 -4.55
N ARG A 111 -5.99 -14.09 -4.40
CA ARG A 111 -7.45 -14.32 -4.38
C ARG A 111 -8.14 -13.60 -3.23
N ALA A 112 -7.62 -13.74 -2.01
CA ALA A 112 -8.19 -13.08 -0.84
C ALA A 112 -8.23 -11.54 -1.02
N LEU A 113 -7.11 -10.93 -1.44
CA LEU A 113 -7.06 -9.50 -1.69
C LEU A 113 -7.95 -9.09 -2.87
N TYR A 114 -8.07 -9.92 -3.91
CA TYR A 114 -8.98 -9.65 -5.02
C TYR A 114 -10.43 -9.58 -4.57
N ASP A 115 -10.86 -10.49 -3.69
CA ASP A 115 -12.20 -10.49 -3.11
C ASP A 115 -12.44 -9.25 -2.25
N GLU A 116 -11.48 -8.87 -1.39
CA GLU A 116 -11.53 -7.62 -0.60
C GLU A 116 -11.66 -6.38 -1.49
N VAL A 117 -10.89 -6.32 -2.58
CA VAL A 117 -10.94 -5.22 -3.55
C VAL A 117 -12.29 -5.21 -4.30
N CYS A 118 -12.83 -6.36 -4.68
CA CYS A 118 -14.15 -6.46 -5.31
C CYS A 118 -15.23 -5.85 -4.40
N ILE A 119 -15.26 -6.26 -3.14
CA ILE A 119 -16.19 -5.73 -2.13
C ILE A 119 -16.02 -4.21 -2.01
N ALA A 120 -14.79 -3.71 -1.88
CA ALA A 120 -14.54 -2.27 -1.78
C ALA A 120 -15.00 -1.47 -3.02
N VAL A 121 -14.92 -2.06 -4.21
CA VAL A 121 -15.43 -1.46 -5.47
C VAL A 121 -16.95 -1.43 -5.47
N GLU A 122 -17.60 -2.54 -5.11
CA GLU A 122 -19.06 -2.69 -5.07
C GLU A 122 -19.70 -1.74 -4.05
N ASP A 123 -19.11 -1.66 -2.86
CA ASP A 123 -19.55 -0.80 -1.76
C ASP A 123 -19.24 0.68 -1.99
N LYS A 124 -18.52 1.01 -3.06
CA LYS A 124 -18.05 2.38 -3.36
C LYS A 124 -17.30 2.97 -2.16
N LEU A 125 -16.40 2.18 -1.57
CA LEU A 125 -15.66 2.51 -0.35
C LEU A 125 -14.97 3.88 -0.43
N VAL A 126 -14.58 4.29 -1.64
CA VAL A 126 -14.00 5.59 -1.96
C VAL A 126 -14.92 6.40 -2.87
N ALA A 127 -15.18 7.65 -2.50
CA ALA A 127 -16.10 8.51 -3.22
C ALA A 127 -15.46 9.32 -4.36
N ASP A 128 -14.22 9.78 -4.18
CA ASP A 128 -13.56 10.63 -5.16
C ASP A 128 -13.04 9.83 -6.38
N ALA A 129 -12.81 10.52 -7.50
CA ALA A 129 -12.39 9.87 -8.73
C ALA A 129 -10.96 9.30 -8.64
N THR A 130 -10.05 9.98 -7.95
CA THR A 130 -8.64 9.59 -7.86
C THR A 130 -8.48 8.27 -7.11
N GLY A 131 -9.10 8.14 -5.94
CA GLY A 131 -9.06 6.94 -5.14
C GLY A 131 -9.83 5.77 -5.77
N ARG A 132 -10.97 6.02 -6.43
CA ARG A 132 -11.65 4.98 -7.24
C ARG A 132 -10.77 4.47 -8.37
N ASN A 133 -10.06 5.35 -9.08
CA ASN A 133 -9.15 4.94 -10.14
C ASN A 133 -7.97 4.11 -9.60
N ALA A 134 -7.46 4.46 -8.41
CA ALA A 134 -6.42 3.67 -7.74
C ALA A 134 -6.93 2.27 -7.35
N LEU A 135 -8.14 2.18 -6.79
CA LEU A 135 -8.78 0.90 -6.44
C LEU A 135 -9.04 0.03 -7.68
N LEU A 136 -9.50 0.62 -8.78
CA LEU A 136 -9.68 -0.09 -10.05
C LEU A 136 -8.33 -0.56 -10.65
N LYS A 137 -7.26 0.20 -10.46
CA LYS A 137 -5.93 -0.18 -10.94
C LYS A 137 -5.42 -1.44 -10.24
N ILE A 138 -5.58 -1.54 -8.91
CA ILE A 138 -5.18 -2.75 -8.18
C ILE A 138 -6.11 -3.93 -8.51
N HIS A 139 -7.43 -3.70 -8.63
CA HIS A 139 -8.39 -4.71 -9.08
C HIS A 139 -7.97 -5.37 -10.41
N VAL A 140 -7.66 -4.54 -11.41
CA VAL A 140 -7.18 -5.01 -12.71
C VAL A 140 -5.80 -5.66 -12.62
N SER A 141 -4.93 -5.22 -11.71
CA SER A 141 -3.60 -5.83 -11.54
C SER A 141 -3.69 -7.23 -10.94
N LEU A 142 -4.60 -7.45 -10.00
CA LEU A 142 -4.81 -8.74 -9.35
C LEU A 142 -5.47 -9.73 -10.30
N GLY A 143 -6.49 -9.30 -11.07
CA GLY A 143 -7.19 -10.18 -12.01
C GLY A 143 -6.38 -10.59 -13.26
N LYS A 144 -5.13 -10.14 -13.40
CA LYS A 144 -4.22 -10.54 -14.49
C LYS A 144 -3.31 -11.71 -14.13
N ILE A 145 -3.17 -12.01 -12.83
CA ILE A 145 -2.35 -13.10 -12.31
C ILE A 145 -3.27 -14.27 -12.02
#